data_AF-A0A080M2W8-F1
#
_entry.id   AF-A0A080M2W8-F1
#
_cell.length_a   1.000
_cell.length_b   1.000
_cell.length_c   1.000
_cell.angle_alpha   90.00
_cell.angle_beta   90.00
_cell.angle_gamma   90.00
#
_symmetry.space_group_name_H-M   'P 1'
#
loop_
_entity.id
_entity.type
_entity.pdbx_description
1 polymer ?
#
loop_
_entity_poly.entity_id
_entity_poly.type
_entity_poly.pdbx_seq_one_letter_code
_entity_poly.pdbx_strand_id
1 'polypeptide(L)'
;MRNELRVVVAGAALAVSLSADAADTSSNNVGFPIYKDGVLTIPRVDTAEQLGQYQDVSFRIQGGTWQLLAYKSLGSDHRLGPAYVNTVVLARTGDLPVQIILVVRGDLPDPCHRVGQVNQRRDANHYTVTINSVMAVPPETVCFAVLEPFESIVALPVLGLEAGTYSYTVNGITGTFHLTMDNDLPASALGRQ
;
A
#
# COMPACT_ATOMS: atom_id res chain seq x y z
N MET A 1 -67.19 -36.30 -8.54
CA MET A 1 -66.71 -34.92 -8.30
C MET A 1 -65.19 -34.97 -8.25
N ARG A 2 -64.53 -34.67 -9.38
CA ARG A 2 -63.06 -34.69 -9.52
C ARG A 2 -62.54 -33.32 -9.12
N ASN A 3 -61.62 -33.28 -8.17
CA ASN A 3 -60.98 -32.04 -7.71
C ASN A 3 -59.63 -31.92 -8.43
N GLU A 4 -59.51 -30.96 -9.34
CA GLU A 4 -58.28 -30.64 -10.08
C GLU A 4 -57.29 -29.96 -9.13
N LEU A 5 -56.14 -30.58 -8.91
CA LEU A 5 -55.04 -30.03 -8.12
C LEU A 5 -54.26 -29.01 -8.98
N ARG A 6 -54.39 -27.72 -8.69
CA ARG A 6 -53.55 -26.69 -9.32
C ARG A 6 -52.25 -26.53 -8.55
N VAL A 7 -51.15 -26.99 -9.14
CA VAL A 7 -49.78 -26.72 -8.66
C VAL A 7 -49.34 -25.36 -9.18
N VAL A 8 -49.06 -24.42 -8.29
CA VAL A 8 -48.40 -23.15 -8.62
C VAL A 8 -46.92 -23.30 -8.25
N VAL A 9 -46.06 -23.43 -9.25
CA VAL A 9 -44.60 -23.42 -9.05
C VAL A 9 -44.16 -21.95 -9.00
N ALA A 10 -43.94 -21.43 -7.80
CA ALA A 10 -43.28 -20.14 -7.62
C ALA A 10 -41.78 -20.32 -7.88
N GLY A 11 -41.32 -19.96 -9.08
CA GLY A 11 -39.90 -19.91 -9.40
C GLY A 11 -39.24 -18.76 -8.65
N ALA A 12 -38.60 -19.06 -7.53
CA ALA A 12 -37.68 -18.13 -6.89
C ALA A 12 -36.37 -18.12 -7.70
N ALA A 13 -36.15 -17.05 -8.48
CA ALA A 13 -34.83 -16.77 -9.03
C ALA A 13 -33.91 -16.37 -7.87
N LEU A 14 -33.08 -17.32 -7.41
CA LEU A 14 -31.95 -17.03 -6.52
C LEU A 14 -30.94 -16.23 -7.33
N ALA A 15 -30.96 -14.91 -7.18
CA ALA A 15 -29.85 -14.08 -7.58
C ALA A 15 -28.66 -14.43 -6.68
N VAL A 16 -27.75 -15.26 -7.18
CA VAL A 16 -26.44 -15.45 -6.58
C VAL A 16 -25.67 -14.15 -6.82
N SER A 17 -25.66 -13.27 -5.83
CA SER A 17 -24.70 -12.18 -5.81
C SER A 17 -23.33 -12.80 -5.58
N LEU A 18 -22.54 -12.95 -6.65
CA LEU A 18 -21.10 -13.09 -6.51
C LEU A 18 -20.58 -11.77 -5.94
N SER A 19 -20.45 -11.67 -4.63
CA SER A 19 -19.51 -10.72 -4.05
C SER A 19 -18.14 -11.21 -4.45
N ALA A 20 -17.52 -10.51 -5.40
CA ALA A 20 -16.09 -10.61 -5.58
C ALA A 20 -15.45 -10.01 -4.32
N ASP A 21 -15.20 -10.85 -3.31
CA ASP A 21 -14.19 -10.54 -2.33
C ASP A 21 -12.87 -10.53 -3.09
N ALA A 22 -12.46 -9.34 -3.52
CA ALA A 22 -11.07 -9.11 -3.88
C ALA A 22 -10.28 -9.32 -2.59
N ALA A 23 -9.83 -10.56 -2.38
CA ALA A 23 -8.70 -10.86 -1.52
C ALA A 23 -7.52 -10.08 -2.10
N ASP A 24 -7.30 -8.88 -1.57
CA ASP A 24 -6.23 -8.00 -2.01
C ASP A 24 -4.90 -8.69 -1.73
N THR A 25 -4.28 -9.10 -2.83
CA THR A 25 -3.09 -9.94 -2.86
C THR A 25 -1.90 -8.99 -2.80
N SER A 26 -1.35 -8.76 -1.60
CA SER A 26 0.03 -8.35 -1.33
C SER A 26 0.73 -7.50 -2.42
N SER A 27 0.18 -6.34 -2.76
CA SER A 27 0.81 -5.37 -3.65
C SER A 27 0.50 -3.96 -3.15
N ASN A 28 1.35 -3.44 -2.27
CA ASN A 28 1.42 -2.03 -1.84
C ASN A 28 0.07 -1.38 -1.52
N ASN A 29 -0.30 -1.42 -0.24
CA ASN A 29 -1.52 -0.85 0.36
C ASN A 29 -1.65 0.68 0.17
N VAL A 30 -1.83 1.13 -1.07
CA VAL A 30 -2.00 2.53 -1.48
C VAL A 30 -3.35 2.64 -2.17
N GLY A 31 -4.40 2.85 -1.37
CA GLY A 31 -5.73 3.11 -1.92
C GLY A 31 -5.78 4.40 -2.75
N PHE A 32 -6.75 4.50 -3.65
CA PHE A 32 -7.02 5.71 -4.42
C PHE A 32 -7.94 6.66 -3.64
N PRO A 33 -7.88 7.99 -3.89
CA PRO A 33 -8.89 8.90 -3.38
C PRO A 33 -10.30 8.52 -3.87
N ILE A 34 -11.28 8.51 -2.97
CA ILE A 34 -12.67 8.16 -3.26
C ILE A 34 -13.55 9.35 -2.91
N TYR A 35 -14.44 9.73 -3.83
CA TYR A 35 -15.50 10.69 -3.54
C TYR A 35 -16.85 9.99 -3.59
N LYS A 36 -17.56 9.94 -2.45
CA LYS A 36 -18.85 9.26 -2.33
C LYS A 36 -19.71 9.97 -1.29
N ASP A 37 -21.00 10.13 -1.58
CA ASP A 37 -22.01 10.70 -0.67
C ASP A 37 -21.59 12.07 -0.07
N GLY A 38 -20.94 12.90 -0.89
CA GLY A 38 -20.46 14.24 -0.49
C GLY A 38 -19.16 14.25 0.33
N VAL A 39 -18.52 13.09 0.52
CA VAL A 39 -17.28 12.93 1.28
C VAL A 39 -16.14 12.51 0.36
N LEU A 40 -15.04 13.28 0.38
CA LEU A 40 -13.75 12.92 -0.23
C LEU A 40 -12.88 12.24 0.80
N THR A 41 -12.48 11.00 0.56
CA THR A 41 -11.52 10.26 1.37
C THR A 41 -10.22 10.10 0.60
N ILE A 42 -9.12 10.52 1.19
CA ILE A 42 -7.76 10.48 0.64
C ILE A 42 -6.94 9.52 1.52
N PRO A 43 -6.58 8.32 1.01
CA PRO A 43 -5.89 7.31 1.81
C PRO A 43 -4.51 7.72 2.32
N ARG A 44 -3.85 8.64 1.61
CA ARG A 44 -2.48 9.11 1.91
C ARG A 44 -2.32 10.58 1.52
N VAL A 45 -1.79 11.36 2.45
CA VAL A 45 -1.32 12.73 2.19
C VAL A 45 0.11 12.85 2.69
N ASP A 46 1.00 13.25 1.78
CA ASP A 46 2.42 13.48 2.05
C ASP A 46 2.67 14.93 2.47
N THR A 47 3.72 15.16 3.25
CA THR A 47 4.37 16.46 3.35
C THR A 47 5.68 16.47 2.56
N ALA A 48 6.36 17.63 2.53
CA ALA A 48 7.70 17.69 1.94
C ALA A 48 8.67 16.77 2.70
N GLU A 49 8.52 16.70 4.02
CA GLU A 49 9.40 15.98 4.95
C GLU A 49 9.02 14.50 5.10
N GLN A 50 7.73 14.16 5.12
CA GLN A 50 7.26 12.84 5.52
C GLN A 50 6.21 12.26 4.57
N LEU A 51 6.50 11.06 4.05
CA LEU A 51 5.54 10.29 3.26
C LEU A 51 4.47 9.68 4.17
N GLY A 52 3.21 9.83 3.75
CA GLY A 52 2.05 9.32 4.48
C GLY A 52 1.93 9.89 5.89
N GLN A 53 2.36 11.15 6.09
CA GLN A 53 2.21 11.86 7.36
C GLN A 53 0.75 11.82 7.82
N TYR A 54 -0.19 11.96 6.89
CA TYR A 54 -1.61 11.78 7.15
C TYR A 54 -2.20 10.63 6.33
N GLN A 55 -3.08 9.85 6.97
CA GLN A 55 -3.78 8.72 6.36
C GLN A 55 -5.28 8.81 6.63
N ASP A 56 -6.06 8.21 5.74
CA ASP A 56 -7.53 8.18 5.81
C ASP A 56 -8.15 9.57 6.03
N VAL A 57 -7.59 10.57 5.34
CA VAL A 57 -8.03 11.96 5.47
C VAL A 57 -9.38 12.09 4.78
N SER A 58 -10.41 12.53 5.50
CA SER A 58 -11.75 12.68 4.95
C SER A 58 -12.24 14.13 5.05
N PHE A 59 -12.83 14.62 3.97
CA PHE A 59 -13.41 15.96 3.89
C PHE A 59 -14.86 15.88 3.43
N ARG A 60 -15.71 16.75 3.94
CA ARG A 60 -17.06 16.98 3.40
C ARG A 60 -17.16 18.35 2.77
N ILE A 61 -17.82 18.43 1.62
CA ILE A 61 -18.17 19.73 1.03
C ILE A 61 -19.53 20.19 1.55
N GLN A 62 -19.60 21.38 2.15
CA GLN A 62 -20.84 22.03 2.60
C GLN A 62 -20.79 23.51 2.24
N GLY A 63 -21.80 24.01 1.52
CA GLY A 63 -21.85 25.43 1.11
C GLY A 63 -20.65 25.88 0.28
N GLY A 64 -20.02 24.97 -0.48
CA GLY A 64 -18.80 25.25 -1.24
C GLY A 64 -17.50 25.23 -0.42
N THR A 65 -17.58 24.97 0.88
CA THR A 65 -16.41 24.86 1.77
C THR A 65 -16.10 23.39 2.06
N TRP A 66 -14.83 23.02 1.96
CA TRP A 66 -14.34 21.73 2.44
C TRP A 66 -14.11 21.78 3.95
N GLN A 67 -14.76 20.88 4.67
CA GLN A 67 -14.60 20.68 6.11
C GLN A 67 -13.85 19.37 6.34
N LEU A 68 -12.76 19.42 7.10
CA LEU A 68 -12.03 18.23 7.54
C LEU A 68 -12.91 17.46 8.54
N LEU A 69 -13.12 16.17 8.28
CA LEU A 69 -13.90 15.27 9.12
C LEU A 69 -13.00 14.45 10.04
N ALA A 70 -11.97 13.81 9.47
CA ALA A 70 -11.07 12.93 10.20
C ALA A 70 -9.74 12.77 9.46
N TYR A 71 -8.70 12.39 10.19
CA TYR A 71 -7.41 11.95 9.68
C TYR A 71 -6.70 11.12 10.75
N LYS A 72 -5.77 10.28 10.32
CA LYS A 72 -4.73 9.67 11.17
C LYS A 72 -3.43 10.40 10.90
N SER A 73 -2.59 10.58 11.91
CA SER A 73 -1.30 11.26 11.78
C SER A 73 -0.18 10.39 12.35
N LEU A 74 0.85 10.17 11.54
CA LEU A 74 2.01 9.37 11.89
C LEU A 74 2.73 9.98 13.10
N GLY A 75 3.04 9.16 14.11
CA GLY A 75 3.83 9.54 15.29
C GLY A 75 3.08 10.31 16.38
N SER A 76 1.87 10.81 16.10
CA SER A 76 0.97 11.41 17.11
C SER A 76 -0.06 10.42 17.64
N ASP A 77 -0.39 9.38 16.86
CA ASP A 77 -1.23 8.27 17.28
C ASP A 77 -0.33 7.08 17.59
N HIS A 78 -0.37 6.54 18.82
CA HIS A 78 0.41 5.33 19.16
C HIS A 78 0.00 4.13 18.30
N ARG A 79 -1.16 4.20 17.65
CA ARG A 79 -1.67 3.18 16.73
C ARG A 79 -1.08 3.28 15.33
N LEU A 80 -0.36 4.35 15.01
CA LEU A 80 0.27 4.56 13.70
C LEU A 80 1.65 5.19 13.88
N GLY A 81 2.68 4.38 13.64
CA GLY A 81 4.07 4.80 13.76
C GLY A 81 4.93 4.32 12.59
N PRO A 82 6.19 4.77 12.50
CA PRO A 82 7.15 4.11 11.64
C PRO A 82 7.46 2.70 12.17
N ALA A 83 7.63 1.72 11.27
CA ALA A 83 8.17 0.42 11.64
C ALA A 83 9.68 0.53 11.89
N TYR A 84 10.21 -0.26 12.84
CA TYR A 84 11.65 -0.29 13.08
C TYR A 84 12.31 -1.21 12.05
N VAL A 85 13.19 -0.66 11.20
CA VAL A 85 13.86 -1.42 10.14
C VAL A 85 15.27 -1.81 10.59
N ASN A 86 15.58 -3.10 10.53
CA ASN A 86 16.88 -3.66 10.89
C ASN A 86 17.80 -3.79 9.67
N THR A 87 17.27 -4.33 8.57
CA THR A 87 18.06 -4.63 7.37
C THR A 87 17.27 -4.37 6.11
N VAL A 88 17.98 -3.94 5.06
CA VAL A 88 17.46 -3.81 3.71
C VAL A 88 18.41 -4.55 2.77
N VAL A 89 17.92 -5.61 2.15
CA VAL A 89 18.68 -6.37 1.14
C VAL A 89 18.14 -6.04 -0.24
N LEU A 90 19.02 -5.61 -1.15
CA LEU A 90 18.65 -5.35 -2.52
C LEU A 90 18.76 -6.62 -3.37
N ALA A 91 17.68 -6.96 -4.05
CA ALA A 91 17.63 -7.98 -5.10
C ALA A 91 17.41 -7.31 -6.46
N ARG A 92 18.08 -7.84 -7.49
CA ARG A 92 18.02 -7.34 -8.87
C ARG A 92 17.87 -8.51 -9.83
N THR A 93 17.04 -8.36 -10.86
CA THR A 93 16.93 -9.35 -11.95
C THR A 93 18.07 -9.21 -12.96
N GLY A 94 18.45 -10.32 -13.59
CA GLY A 94 19.55 -10.34 -14.57
C GLY A 94 19.19 -9.74 -15.93
N ASP A 95 17.94 -9.89 -16.37
CA ASP A 95 17.49 -9.52 -17.71
C ASP A 95 16.72 -8.20 -17.75
N LEU A 96 16.69 -7.56 -18.93
CA LEU A 96 15.94 -6.33 -19.18
C LEU A 96 14.45 -6.58 -19.46
N PRO A 97 13.55 -5.71 -18.98
CA PRO A 97 13.84 -4.61 -18.04
C PRO A 97 14.20 -5.16 -16.65
N VAL A 98 15.26 -4.61 -16.05
CA VAL A 98 15.67 -5.00 -14.70
C VAL A 98 14.64 -4.56 -13.68
N GLN A 99 14.44 -5.39 -12.66
CA GLN A 99 13.65 -5.08 -11.48
C GLN A 99 14.61 -4.82 -10.32
N ILE A 100 14.27 -3.84 -9.49
CA ILE A 100 14.97 -3.55 -8.24
C ILE A 100 13.98 -3.79 -7.10
N ILE A 101 14.28 -4.77 -6.25
CA ILE A 101 13.43 -5.21 -5.16
C ILE A 101 14.21 -5.04 -3.86
N LEU A 102 13.61 -4.35 -2.89
CA LEU A 102 14.13 -4.23 -1.54
C LEU A 102 13.42 -5.26 -0.66
N VAL A 103 14.17 -6.19 -0.08
CA VAL A 103 13.69 -7.08 0.98
C VAL A 103 14.03 -6.42 2.31
N VAL A 104 13.00 -5.89 2.97
CA VAL A 104 13.11 -5.11 4.20
C VAL A 104 12.72 -5.99 5.37
N ARG A 105 13.59 -6.09 6.37
CA ARG A 105 13.31 -6.81 7.62
C ARG A 105 13.46 -5.90 8.82
N GLY A 106 12.61 -6.09 9.80
CA GLY A 106 12.54 -5.23 10.96
C GLY A 106 11.69 -5.83 12.07
N ASP A 107 11.34 -4.98 13.03
CA ASP A 107 10.50 -5.32 14.16
C ASP A 107 9.34 -4.33 14.29
N LEU A 108 8.18 -4.84 14.68
CA LEU A 108 7.03 -4.08 15.12
C LEU A 108 7.08 -3.96 16.66
N PRO A 109 6.43 -2.93 17.25
CA PRO A 109 6.50 -2.68 18.68
C PRO A 109 6.01 -3.86 19.53
N ASP A 110 4.98 -4.56 19.06
CA ASP A 110 4.36 -5.71 19.71
C ASP A 110 3.60 -6.62 18.70
N PRO A 111 3.11 -7.80 19.12
CA PRO A 111 2.36 -8.71 18.25
C PRO A 111 0.93 -8.25 17.90
N CYS A 112 0.46 -7.13 18.46
CA CYS A 112 -0.80 -6.52 18.07
C CYS A 112 -0.64 -5.56 16.88
N HIS A 113 0.58 -5.13 16.58
CA HIS A 113 0.87 -4.34 15.40
C HIS A 113 0.97 -5.21 14.14
N ARG A 114 0.70 -4.61 13.00
CA ARG A 114 0.97 -5.16 11.67
C ARG A 114 1.72 -4.14 10.84
N VAL A 115 2.33 -4.61 9.75
CA VAL A 115 2.85 -3.72 8.72
C VAL A 115 1.68 -2.92 8.13
N GLY A 116 1.77 -1.60 8.22
CA GLY A 116 0.81 -0.65 7.68
C GLY A 116 1.12 -0.29 6.23
N GLN A 117 0.80 0.96 5.85
CA GLN A 117 1.13 1.45 4.51
C GLN A 117 2.64 1.41 4.25
N VAL A 118 3.00 0.94 3.06
CA VAL A 118 4.34 1.04 2.48
C VAL A 118 4.30 2.10 1.40
N ASN A 119 4.97 3.22 1.69
CA ASN A 119 4.92 4.43 0.91
C ASN A 119 6.25 4.66 0.24
N GLN A 120 6.22 5.02 -1.04
CA GLN A 120 7.43 5.40 -1.77
C GLN A 120 7.24 6.73 -2.51
N ARG A 121 8.34 7.45 -2.69
CA ARG A 121 8.48 8.64 -3.54
C ARG A 121 9.85 8.60 -4.19
N ARG A 122 9.95 8.97 -5.46
CA ARG A 122 11.23 9.24 -6.11
C ARG A 122 11.37 10.74 -6.35
N ASP A 123 12.49 11.30 -5.92
CA ASP A 123 12.94 12.64 -6.30
C ASP A 123 14.27 12.51 -7.04
N ALA A 124 14.28 12.89 -8.31
CA ALA A 124 15.37 12.61 -9.25
C ALA A 124 15.86 11.14 -9.16
N ASN A 125 17.08 10.93 -8.66
CA ASN A 125 17.73 9.62 -8.53
C ASN A 125 17.67 9.04 -7.11
N HIS A 126 16.85 9.61 -6.22
CA HIS A 126 16.69 9.15 -4.85
C HIS A 126 15.28 8.62 -4.58
N TYR A 127 15.19 7.42 -4.03
CA TYR A 127 13.95 6.81 -3.54
C TYR A 127 13.84 6.98 -2.03
N THR A 128 12.75 7.59 -1.57
CA THR A 128 12.36 7.53 -0.16
C THR A 128 11.28 6.48 -0.01
N VAL A 129 11.50 5.52 0.87
CA VAL A 129 10.53 4.48 1.24
C VAL A 129 10.24 4.59 2.73
N THR A 130 8.95 4.60 3.09
CA THR A 130 8.48 4.58 4.46
C THR A 130 7.60 3.36 4.67
N ILE A 131 7.95 2.53 5.64
CA ILE A 131 7.12 1.42 6.12
C ILE A 131 6.55 1.82 7.47
N ASN A 132 5.22 1.84 7.57
CA ASN A 132 4.53 2.15 8.81
C ASN A 132 4.17 0.86 9.57
N SER A 133 3.99 0.98 10.88
CA SER A 133 3.31 0.00 11.72
C SER A 133 1.93 0.53 12.09
N VAL A 134 0.95 -0.35 12.16
CA VAL A 134 -0.42 -0.02 12.57
C VAL A 134 -0.91 -0.99 13.63
N MET A 135 -1.58 -0.48 14.66
CA MET A 135 -2.25 -1.31 15.65
C MET A 135 -3.46 -1.99 15.00
N ALA A 136 -3.45 -3.32 14.95
CA ALA A 136 -4.45 -4.13 14.26
C ALA A 136 -5.52 -4.70 15.20
N VAL A 137 -5.55 -4.25 16.45
CA VAL A 137 -6.51 -4.65 17.49
C VAL A 137 -7.22 -3.42 18.06
N PRO A 138 -8.36 -3.60 18.74
CA PRO A 138 -9.01 -2.52 19.44
C PRO A 138 -8.08 -1.86 20.47
N PRO A 139 -8.17 -0.55 20.68
CA PRO A 139 -7.22 0.21 21.52
C PRO A 139 -7.12 -0.22 22.98
N GLU A 140 -8.20 -0.79 23.50
CA GLU A 140 -8.32 -1.33 24.85
C GLU A 140 -7.69 -2.72 25.01
N THR A 141 -7.20 -3.31 23.93
CA THR A 141 -6.55 -4.63 23.95
C THR A 141 -5.18 -4.51 24.60
N VAL A 142 -4.94 -5.34 25.62
CA VAL A 142 -3.61 -5.46 26.23
C VAL A 142 -2.72 -6.33 25.33
N CYS A 143 -1.58 -5.79 24.94
CA CYS A 143 -0.63 -6.45 24.04
C CYS A 143 0.59 -6.97 24.80
N PHE A 144 1.19 -8.05 24.28
CA PHE A 144 2.44 -8.58 24.83
C PHE A 144 3.58 -7.60 24.59
N ALA A 145 4.41 -7.35 25.59
CA ALA A 145 5.57 -6.46 25.49
C ALA A 145 6.79 -7.19 24.88
N VAL A 146 6.66 -7.66 23.64
CA VAL A 146 7.72 -8.35 22.89
C VAL A 146 7.74 -7.86 21.45
N LEU A 147 8.92 -7.61 20.89
CA LEU A 147 9.05 -7.23 19.49
C LEU A 147 8.53 -8.33 18.56
N GLU A 148 7.77 -7.94 17.54
CA GLU A 148 7.23 -8.84 16.51
C GLU A 148 7.98 -8.62 15.19
N PRO A 149 8.80 -9.58 14.72
CA PRO A 149 9.54 -9.43 13.48
C PRO A 149 8.62 -9.30 12.26
N PHE A 150 9.03 -8.52 11.26
CA PHE A 150 8.36 -8.44 9.97
C PHE A 150 9.33 -8.52 8.79
N GLU A 151 8.80 -8.95 7.65
CA GLU A 151 9.45 -8.86 6.34
C GLU A 151 8.50 -8.16 5.36
N SER A 152 9.03 -7.28 4.52
CA SER A 152 8.30 -6.58 3.47
C SER A 152 9.12 -6.55 2.17
N ILE A 153 8.45 -6.78 1.05
CA ILE A 153 9.05 -6.77 -0.29
C ILE A 153 8.60 -5.49 -0.99
N VAL A 154 9.53 -4.61 -1.33
CA VAL A 154 9.26 -3.31 -1.97
C VAL A 154 9.93 -3.24 -3.33
N ALA A 155 9.13 -3.22 -4.41
CA ALA A 155 9.63 -3.03 -5.76
C ALA A 155 9.79 -1.55 -6.09
N LEU A 156 11.02 -1.12 -6.41
CA LEU A 156 11.28 0.26 -6.85
C LEU A 156 10.92 0.40 -8.35
N PRO A 157 10.14 1.41 -8.73
CA PRO A 157 9.75 1.63 -10.12
C PRO A 157 10.93 2.18 -10.93
N VAL A 158 11.59 1.27 -11.66
CA VAL A 158 12.82 1.55 -12.41
C VAL A 158 12.69 1.44 -13.92
N LEU A 159 11.51 1.10 -14.44
CA LEU A 159 11.27 1.05 -15.89
C LEU A 159 11.36 2.47 -16.49
N GLY A 160 12.02 2.60 -17.64
CA GLY A 160 12.20 3.85 -18.36
C GLY A 160 13.22 4.79 -17.74
N LEU A 161 14.09 4.30 -16.86
CA LEU A 161 15.14 5.11 -16.25
C LEU A 161 16.45 4.99 -17.01
N GLU A 162 17.15 6.11 -17.13
CA GLU A 162 18.47 6.18 -17.75
C GLU A 162 19.51 5.41 -16.93
N ALA A 163 20.56 4.97 -17.62
CA ALA A 163 21.75 4.42 -17.01
C ALA A 163 22.33 5.37 -15.95
N GLY A 164 22.70 4.83 -14.79
CA GLY A 164 23.20 5.68 -13.72
C GLY A 164 23.12 5.05 -12.34
N THR A 165 23.58 5.81 -11.35
CA THR A 165 23.54 5.42 -9.94
C THR A 165 22.33 6.07 -9.27
N TYR A 166 21.56 5.24 -8.61
CA TYR A 166 20.38 5.59 -7.85
C TYR A 166 20.61 5.27 -6.38
N SER A 167 19.94 5.99 -5.51
CA SER A 167 20.02 5.80 -4.06
C SER A 167 18.63 5.59 -3.49
N TYR A 168 18.57 4.95 -2.33
CA TYR A 168 17.33 4.79 -1.59
C TYR A 168 17.55 5.01 -0.09
N THR A 169 16.48 5.41 0.60
CA THR A 169 16.36 5.44 2.05
C THR A 169 15.09 4.70 2.46
N VAL A 170 15.20 3.70 3.34
CA VAL A 170 14.06 2.97 3.93
C VAL A 170 14.08 3.17 5.43
N ASN A 171 13.14 3.95 5.97
CA ASN A 171 13.07 4.29 7.41
C ASN A 171 14.44 4.64 8.04
N GLY A 172 15.28 5.37 7.32
CA GLY A 172 16.62 5.78 7.75
C GLY A 172 17.78 4.89 7.29
N ILE A 173 17.53 3.65 6.83
CA ILE A 173 18.57 2.81 6.22
C ILE A 173 18.78 3.22 4.76
N THR A 174 20.01 3.59 4.42
CA THR A 174 20.36 4.04 3.07
C THR A 174 21.08 2.96 2.26
N GLY A 175 20.91 2.98 0.93
CA GLY A 175 21.69 2.17 0.01
C GLY A 175 21.71 2.74 -1.40
N THR A 176 22.37 2.04 -2.33
CA THR A 176 22.46 2.44 -3.73
C THR A 176 22.33 1.25 -4.67
N PHE A 177 21.97 1.52 -5.92
CA PHE A 177 22.03 0.57 -7.02
C PHE A 177 22.45 1.26 -8.31
N HIS A 178 22.92 0.47 -9.27
CA HIS A 178 23.42 0.97 -10.54
C HIS A 178 22.71 0.30 -11.71
N LEU A 179 22.12 1.12 -12.59
CA LEU A 179 21.64 0.71 -13.90
C LEU A 179 22.77 0.87 -14.89
N THR A 180 23.24 -0.25 -15.45
CA THR A 180 24.36 -0.30 -16.39
C THR A 180 24.02 0.22 -17.79
N MET A 181 22.72 0.32 -18.10
CA MET A 181 22.16 0.87 -19.32
C MET A 181 20.73 1.34 -19.04
N ASP A 182 20.15 2.07 -19.98
CA ASP A 182 18.76 2.54 -19.91
C ASP A 182 17.82 1.35 -19.74
N ASN A 183 16.93 1.44 -18.76
CA ASN A 183 16.06 0.33 -18.36
C ASN A 183 14.72 0.38 -19.09
N ASP A 184 14.78 0.34 -20.42
CA ASP A 184 13.62 0.35 -21.30
C ASP A 184 13.10 -1.04 -21.63
N LEU A 185 11.88 -1.09 -22.19
CA LEU A 185 11.36 -2.31 -22.78
C LEU A 185 12.19 -2.69 -24.02
N PRO A 186 12.63 -3.95 -24.15
CA PRO A 186 13.35 -4.39 -25.34
C PRO A 186 12.44 -4.31 -26.58
N ALA A 187 13.03 -4.05 -27.76
CA ALA A 187 12.29 -3.95 -29.03
C ALA A 187 11.44 -5.20 -29.35
N SER A 188 11.91 -6.38 -28.94
CA SER A 188 11.18 -7.64 -29.04
C SER A 188 9.86 -7.64 -28.28
N ALA A 189 9.76 -6.93 -27.16
CA ALA A 189 8.54 -6.77 -26.38
C ALA A 189 7.56 -5.78 -27.01
N LEU A 190 8.03 -4.92 -27.92
CA LEU A 190 7.23 -3.89 -28.59
C LEU A 190 6.70 -4.32 -29.96
N GLY A 191 6.97 -5.56 -30.39
CA GLY A 191 6.54 -6.08 -31.69
C GLY A 191 7.13 -5.35 -32.89
N ARG A 192 8.20 -4.58 -32.70
CA ARG A 192 8.96 -3.89 -33.75
C ARG A 192 10.23 -4.69 -34.00
N GLN A 193 10.27 -5.40 -35.13
CA GLN A 193 11.50 -5.98 -35.66
C GLN A 193 12.21 -4.97 -36.55
#